data_AF-A0A9E5DWD2-F1
#
_entry.id   AF-A0A9E5DWD2-F1
#
_cell.length_a   1.000
_cell.length_b   1.000
_cell.length_c   1.000
_cell.angle_alpha   90.00
_cell.angle_beta   90.00
_cell.angle_gamma   90.00
#
_symmetry.space_group_name_H-M   'P 1'
#
loop_
_entity.id
_entity.type
_entity.pdbx_description
1 polymer ?
#
loop_
_entity_poly.entity_id
_entity_poly.type
_entity_poly.pdbx_seq_one_letter_code
_entity_poly.pdbx_strand_id
1 'polypeptide(L)'
;MSARPPHSRPPFDPSHFARDLDAIRATLEPLRTSADLRYMQALHWACWLAVAVALALSVWGFNPLSPLLFALAASTRWMVLGHHVCHGALDALPETPRHWRSAHFARGAWRWLQWPDWLDPAAWCHEHNQLHHAYTNDPADPDVPQLQARWLRDTSKPLMLRYLVVLLVAVSWRWLYYAPNTASLFANPQRKMRTDAEPLLDRASREQLWDPRSPAGRQLWLRSWLPYLGFTYGLMPLLVLPWGLDAWAVALVHLMVAEALCSAHTFAVIVPNHAGDDLPLFEGRARGKGQWYRRQILSSCNYTTGGAINDWLHGYLNYQIEHHLWPDLTPRQYVQAAPLVRAVCAQHGVAYVQHSLWRRVGKLIAVLTGAATQRVDCAALPILAANDDALRNCDNLSRSI
;
A
#
# COMPACT_ATOMS: atom_id res chain seq x y z
N MET A 1 24.95 -24.58 -44.36
CA MET A 1 23.79 -23.82 -43.84
C MET A 1 23.62 -24.20 -42.37
N SER A 2 24.01 -23.31 -41.46
CA SER A 2 23.88 -23.54 -40.01
C SER A 2 22.40 -23.45 -39.63
N ALA A 3 21.85 -24.53 -39.07
CA ALA A 3 20.48 -24.58 -38.59
C ALA A 3 20.33 -23.64 -37.38
N ARG A 4 19.41 -22.67 -37.46
CA ARG A 4 19.03 -21.83 -36.32
C ARG A 4 18.46 -22.74 -35.20
N PRO A 5 18.84 -22.54 -33.94
CA PRO A 5 18.30 -23.32 -32.83
C PRO A 5 16.79 -23.07 -32.68
N PRO A 6 16.00 -24.08 -32.28
CA PRO A 6 14.55 -23.95 -32.18
C PRO A 6 14.19 -23.04 -30.99
N HIS A 7 13.46 -21.97 -31.30
CA HIS A 7 12.73 -21.10 -30.38
C HIS A 7 13.55 -20.26 -29.37
N SER A 8 14.43 -19.38 -29.85
CA SER A 8 14.67 -18.14 -29.11
C SER A 8 13.40 -17.29 -29.18
N ARG A 9 12.69 -17.08 -28.05
CA ARG A 9 11.63 -16.06 -28.00
C ARG A 9 12.20 -14.74 -28.54
N PRO A 10 11.44 -13.98 -29.35
CA PRO A 10 11.91 -12.70 -29.82
C PRO A 10 12.32 -11.82 -28.62
N PRO A 11 13.36 -10.98 -28.76
CA PRO A 11 13.76 -10.08 -27.70
C PRO A 11 12.56 -9.19 -27.30
N PHE A 12 12.45 -8.90 -26.00
CA PHE A 12 11.38 -8.05 -25.47
C PHE A 12 11.36 -6.70 -26.21
N ASP A 13 10.22 -6.36 -26.82
CA ASP A 13 9.98 -5.07 -27.47
C ASP A 13 9.17 -4.16 -26.52
N PRO A 14 9.82 -3.17 -25.86
CA PRO A 14 9.13 -2.30 -24.92
C PRO A 14 8.05 -1.44 -25.59
N SER A 15 8.22 -1.09 -26.86
CA SER A 15 7.28 -0.22 -27.57
C SER A 15 6.00 -0.98 -27.92
N HIS A 16 6.13 -2.24 -28.35
CA HIS A 16 4.98 -3.11 -28.59
C HIS A 16 4.23 -3.42 -27.29
N PHE A 17 4.97 -3.75 -26.22
CA PHE A 17 4.39 -4.01 -24.92
C PHE A 17 3.59 -2.81 -24.37
N ALA A 18 4.12 -1.60 -24.53
CA ALA A 18 3.43 -0.38 -24.12
C ALA A 18 2.12 -0.16 -24.90
N ARG A 19 2.12 -0.40 -26.21
CA ARG A 19 0.91 -0.26 -27.04
C ARG A 19 -0.19 -1.23 -26.63
N ASP A 20 0.16 -2.48 -26.34
CA ASP A 20 -0.85 -3.49 -25.97
C ASP A 20 -1.47 -3.19 -24.60
N LEU A 21 -0.67 -2.73 -23.63
CA LEU A 21 -1.19 -2.28 -22.34
C LEU A 21 -2.03 -1.00 -22.48
N ASP A 22 -1.62 -0.05 -23.31
CA ASP A 22 -2.41 1.16 -23.58
C ASP A 22 -3.73 0.84 -24.26
N ALA A 23 -3.77 -0.16 -25.15
CA ALA A 23 -5.00 -0.65 -25.75
C ALA A 23 -5.94 -1.21 -24.66
N ILE A 24 -5.44 -1.98 -23.69
CA ILE A 24 -6.25 -2.43 -22.55
C ILE A 24 -6.82 -1.22 -21.80
N ARG A 25 -5.98 -0.23 -21.44
CA ARG A 25 -6.45 0.95 -20.72
C ARG A 25 -7.57 1.67 -21.48
N ALA A 26 -7.44 1.82 -22.79
CA ALA A 26 -8.46 2.44 -23.63
C ALA A 26 -9.79 1.67 -23.62
N THR A 27 -9.76 0.34 -23.53
CA THR A 27 -10.98 -0.48 -23.41
C THR A 27 -11.66 -0.37 -22.03
N LEU A 28 -10.90 -0.06 -20.98
CA LEU A 28 -11.43 0.03 -19.61
C LEU A 28 -12.08 1.38 -19.32
N GLU A 29 -11.58 2.48 -19.90
CA GLU A 29 -12.11 3.83 -19.68
C GLU A 29 -13.64 3.94 -19.84
N PRO A 30 -14.27 3.44 -20.94
CA PRO A 30 -15.72 3.54 -21.11
C PRO A 30 -16.53 2.64 -20.16
N LEU A 31 -15.89 1.70 -19.45
CA LEU A 31 -16.57 0.81 -18.49
C LEU A 31 -16.80 1.47 -17.12
N ARG A 32 -16.17 2.62 -16.87
CA ARG A 32 -16.38 3.42 -15.67
C ARG A 32 -17.76 4.07 -15.72
N THR A 33 -18.62 3.73 -14.77
CA THR A 33 -20.03 4.17 -14.78
C THR A 33 -20.48 4.64 -13.40
N SER A 34 -21.67 5.26 -13.32
CA SER A 34 -22.30 5.63 -12.05
C SER A 34 -22.50 4.45 -11.09
N ALA A 35 -22.45 3.22 -11.59
CA ALA A 35 -22.52 2.04 -10.74
C ALA A 35 -21.24 1.87 -9.88
N ASP A 36 -20.09 2.40 -10.29
CA ASP A 36 -18.86 2.41 -9.49
C ASP A 36 -18.99 3.34 -8.30
N LEU A 37 -19.51 4.55 -8.55
CA LEU A 37 -19.81 5.51 -7.49
C LEU A 37 -20.83 4.95 -6.49
N ARG A 38 -21.92 4.35 -6.97
CA ARG A 38 -22.93 3.71 -6.10
C ARG A 38 -22.33 2.58 -5.27
N TYR A 39 -21.43 1.79 -5.85
CA TYR A 39 -20.74 0.72 -5.12
C TYR A 39 -19.88 1.28 -3.98
N MET A 40 -19.09 2.32 -4.25
CA MET A 40 -18.27 2.99 -3.22
C MET A 40 -19.12 3.63 -2.12
N GLN A 41 -20.25 4.25 -2.49
CA GLN A 41 -21.21 4.82 -1.53
C GLN A 41 -21.89 3.73 -0.68
N ALA A 42 -22.23 2.59 -1.26
CA ALA A 42 -22.79 1.46 -0.52
C ALA A 42 -21.80 0.92 0.52
N LEU A 43 -20.53 0.77 0.16
CA LEU A 43 -19.46 0.38 1.10
C LEU A 43 -19.28 1.41 2.22
N HIS A 44 -19.36 2.71 1.91
CA HIS A 44 -19.32 3.77 2.92
C HIS A 44 -20.42 3.62 3.97
N TRP A 45 -21.67 3.43 3.53
CA TRP A 45 -22.78 3.24 4.45
C TRP A 45 -22.69 1.91 5.20
N ALA A 46 -22.20 0.85 4.55
CA ALA A 46 -21.96 -0.43 5.22
C ALA A 46 -20.92 -0.30 6.35
N CYS A 47 -19.88 0.53 6.19
CA CYS A 47 -18.92 0.80 7.26
C CYS A 47 -19.58 1.43 8.48
N TRP A 48 -20.42 2.46 8.27
CA TRP A 48 -21.12 3.13 9.38
C TRP A 48 -22.18 2.24 10.02
N LEU A 49 -22.84 1.40 9.24
CA LEU A 49 -23.74 0.38 9.78
C LEU A 49 -22.98 -0.63 10.65
N ALA A 50 -21.83 -1.13 10.19
CA ALA A 50 -20.99 -2.05 10.96
C ALA A 50 -20.52 -1.42 12.28
N VAL A 51 -20.13 -0.14 12.25
CA VAL A 51 -19.77 0.64 13.45
C VAL A 51 -20.96 0.77 14.41
N ALA A 52 -22.15 1.12 13.91
CA ALA A 52 -23.36 1.24 14.73
C ALA A 52 -23.75 -0.10 15.38
N VAL A 53 -23.69 -1.19 14.62
CA VAL A 53 -23.94 -2.55 15.12
C VAL A 53 -22.89 -2.94 16.17
N ALA A 54 -21.60 -2.67 15.93
CA ALA A 54 -20.53 -2.97 16.87
C ALA A 54 -20.70 -2.22 18.21
N LEU A 55 -21.12 -0.95 18.17
CA LEU A 55 -21.46 -0.17 19.35
C LEU A 55 -22.68 -0.74 20.07
N ALA A 56 -23.75 -1.05 19.35
CA ALA A 56 -24.96 -1.65 19.93
C ALA A 56 -24.66 -2.99 20.62
N LEU A 57 -23.81 -3.83 20.02
CA LEU A 57 -23.37 -5.09 20.62
C LEU A 57 -22.49 -4.87 21.87
N SER A 58 -21.72 -3.78 21.92
CA SER A 58 -20.86 -3.47 23.07
C SER A 58 -21.67 -3.14 24.33
N VAL A 59 -22.91 -2.68 24.20
CA VAL A 59 -23.85 -2.45 25.31
C VAL A 59 -24.14 -3.75 26.07
N TRP A 60 -24.10 -4.89 25.40
CA TRP A 60 -24.41 -6.20 25.97
C TRP A 60 -23.20 -6.95 26.53
N GLY A 61 -22.06 -6.26 26.64
CA GLY A 61 -20.81 -6.83 27.16
C GLY A 61 -19.82 -7.25 26.09
N PHE A 62 -18.69 -7.78 26.55
CA PHE A 62 -17.58 -8.15 25.68
C PHE A 62 -17.97 -9.29 24.74
N ASN A 63 -17.69 -9.13 23.45
CA ASN A 63 -18.00 -10.12 22.42
C ASN A 63 -16.97 -10.04 21.27
N PRO A 64 -16.71 -11.15 20.55
CA PRO A 64 -15.72 -11.15 19.48
C PRO A 64 -16.17 -10.42 18.21
N LEU A 65 -17.47 -10.17 18.03
CA LEU A 65 -18.02 -9.62 16.79
C LEU A 65 -17.83 -8.10 16.69
N SER A 66 -18.02 -7.36 17.79
CA SER A 66 -17.79 -5.90 17.84
C SER A 66 -16.39 -5.49 17.35
N PRO A 67 -15.26 -6.03 17.85
CA PRO A 67 -13.95 -5.63 17.37
C PRO A 67 -13.69 -6.02 15.91
N LEU A 68 -14.26 -7.14 15.43
CA LEU A 68 -14.16 -7.53 14.02
C LEU A 68 -14.92 -6.56 13.10
N LEU A 69 -16.12 -6.13 13.48
CA LEU A 69 -16.91 -5.15 12.73
C LEU A 69 -16.23 -3.78 12.70
N PHE A 70 -15.70 -3.31 13.84
CA PHE A 70 -14.90 -2.09 13.88
C PHE A 70 -13.65 -2.18 13.00
N ALA A 71 -12.92 -3.30 13.06
CA ALA A 71 -11.72 -3.52 12.25
C ALA A 71 -12.04 -3.59 10.75
N LEU A 72 -13.15 -4.24 10.37
CA LEU A 72 -13.62 -4.32 9.00
C LEU A 72 -14.02 -2.94 8.47
N ALA A 73 -14.76 -2.16 9.26
CA ALA A 73 -15.13 -0.79 8.91
C ALA A 73 -13.88 0.10 8.75
N ALA A 74 -12.93 0.03 9.68
CA ALA A 74 -11.68 0.79 9.60
C ALA A 74 -10.83 0.38 8.38
N SER A 75 -10.68 -0.93 8.13
CA SER A 75 -9.95 -1.45 6.97
C SER A 75 -10.60 -1.02 5.66
N THR A 76 -11.93 -1.13 5.55
CA THR A 76 -12.67 -0.76 4.34
C THR A 76 -12.59 0.73 4.07
N ARG A 77 -12.76 1.55 5.12
CA ARG A 77 -12.59 3.00 5.01
C ARG A 77 -11.22 3.30 4.43
N TRP A 78 -10.16 2.77 5.02
CA TRP A 78 -8.81 3.07 4.53
C TRP A 78 -8.50 2.45 3.16
N MET A 79 -8.48 1.12 3.06
CA MET A 79 -7.96 0.37 1.91
C MET A 79 -8.86 0.44 0.68
N VAL A 80 -10.16 0.69 0.85
CA VAL A 80 -11.10 0.77 -0.28
C VAL A 80 -11.48 2.22 -0.54
N LEU A 81 -12.08 2.92 0.43
CA LEU A 81 -12.64 4.23 0.15
C LEU A 81 -11.55 5.29 0.01
N GLY A 82 -10.71 5.46 1.02
CA GLY A 82 -9.67 6.47 1.05
C GLY A 82 -8.64 6.25 -0.06
N HIS A 83 -8.08 5.04 -0.15
CA HIS A 83 -7.07 4.67 -1.14
C HIS A 83 -7.55 4.94 -2.58
N HIS A 84 -8.70 4.40 -3.00
CA HIS A 84 -9.17 4.52 -4.38
C HIS A 84 -9.62 5.94 -4.71
N VAL A 85 -10.25 6.65 -3.77
CA VAL A 85 -10.63 8.07 -3.97
C VAL A 85 -9.39 8.95 -4.11
N CYS A 86 -8.37 8.75 -3.26
CA CYS A 86 -7.13 9.50 -3.33
C CYS A 86 -6.31 9.21 -4.61
N HIS A 87 -6.51 8.05 -5.24
CA HIS A 87 -5.97 7.74 -6.57
C HIS A 87 -6.79 8.30 -7.73
N GLY A 88 -7.94 8.91 -7.46
CA GLY A 88 -8.79 9.51 -8.49
C GLY A 88 -9.72 8.53 -9.19
N ALA A 89 -10.01 7.37 -8.58
CA ALA A 89 -10.87 6.34 -9.16
C ALA A 89 -12.23 6.85 -9.66
N LEU A 90 -12.75 7.89 -9.01
CA LEU A 90 -14.07 8.48 -9.28
C LEU A 90 -13.98 9.84 -9.99
N ASP A 91 -12.79 10.36 -10.29
CA ASP A 91 -12.62 11.73 -10.77
C ASP A 91 -13.19 11.96 -12.17
N ALA A 92 -13.13 10.96 -13.06
CA ALA A 92 -13.64 11.09 -14.41
C ALA A 92 -15.19 11.03 -14.50
N LEU A 93 -15.87 10.60 -13.44
CA LEU A 93 -17.33 10.54 -13.42
C LEU A 93 -17.92 11.94 -13.13
N PRO A 94 -18.74 12.52 -14.03
CA PRO A 94 -19.32 13.86 -13.84
C PRO A 94 -20.16 14.00 -12.56
N GLU A 95 -20.89 12.95 -12.19
CA GLU A 95 -21.78 12.89 -11.04
C GLU A 95 -21.06 12.74 -9.70
N THR A 96 -19.75 12.50 -9.68
CA THR A 96 -18.99 12.32 -8.43
C THR A 96 -19.07 13.59 -7.58
N PRO A 97 -19.62 13.50 -6.35
CA PRO A 97 -19.69 14.63 -5.45
C PRO A 97 -18.30 15.19 -5.17
N ARG A 98 -18.20 16.51 -4.95
CA ARG A 98 -16.91 17.18 -4.75
C ARG A 98 -16.05 16.52 -3.67
N HIS A 99 -16.64 16.08 -2.56
CA HIS A 99 -15.92 15.46 -1.45
C HIS A 99 -15.44 14.02 -1.73
N TRP A 100 -15.82 13.40 -2.84
CA TRP A 100 -15.34 12.10 -3.33
C TRP A 100 -14.34 12.23 -4.48
N ARG A 101 -13.91 13.45 -4.83
CA ARG A 101 -12.88 13.70 -5.84
C ARG A 101 -11.53 13.83 -5.18
N SER A 102 -10.48 13.23 -5.75
CA SER A 102 -9.13 13.19 -5.17
C SER A 102 -8.60 14.58 -4.78
N ALA A 103 -8.90 15.60 -5.61
CA ALA A 103 -8.50 16.99 -5.41
C ALA A 103 -9.12 17.66 -4.18
N HIS A 104 -10.19 17.11 -3.61
CA HIS A 104 -10.95 17.70 -2.51
C HIS A 104 -11.22 16.74 -1.35
N PHE A 105 -11.00 15.44 -1.55
CA PHE A 105 -11.22 14.42 -0.54
C PHE A 105 -10.46 14.76 0.75
N ALA A 106 -11.22 14.83 1.85
CA ALA A 106 -10.68 14.97 3.19
C ALA A 106 -9.67 16.14 3.34
N ARG A 107 -9.96 17.30 2.74
CA ARG A 107 -9.12 18.51 2.84
C ARG A 107 -9.66 19.54 3.84
N GLY A 108 -8.74 20.27 4.46
CA GLY A 108 -9.05 21.35 5.41
C GLY A 108 -9.75 20.86 6.68
N ALA A 109 -10.40 21.78 7.41
CA ALA A 109 -11.10 21.45 8.66
C ALA A 109 -12.28 20.49 8.45
N TRP A 110 -12.92 20.55 7.28
CA TRP A 110 -14.04 19.67 6.90
C TRP A 110 -13.66 18.18 6.81
N ARG A 111 -12.35 17.87 6.76
CA ARG A 111 -11.85 16.50 6.86
C ARG A 111 -12.42 15.76 8.07
N TRP A 112 -12.50 16.38 9.24
CA TRP A 112 -12.89 15.66 10.46
C TRP A 112 -14.39 15.33 10.54
N LEU A 113 -15.20 15.96 9.68
CA LEU A 113 -16.61 15.59 9.51
C LEU A 113 -16.79 14.49 8.45
N GLN A 114 -15.96 14.49 7.41
CA GLN A 114 -16.09 13.57 6.26
C GLN A 114 -15.28 12.28 6.44
N TRP A 115 -14.08 12.42 6.99
CA TRP A 115 -13.02 11.43 7.05
C TRP A 115 -12.15 11.56 8.31
N PRO A 116 -12.72 11.31 9.51
CA PRO A 116 -11.95 11.33 10.75
C PRO A 116 -11.06 10.11 10.86
N ASP A 117 -9.86 10.21 10.28
CA ASP A 117 -8.93 9.08 10.11
C ASP A 117 -7.50 9.45 10.52
N TRP A 118 -6.72 8.44 10.87
CA TRP A 118 -5.39 8.54 11.49
C TRP A 118 -4.29 9.03 10.54
N LEU A 119 -4.57 9.15 9.24
CA LEU A 119 -3.61 9.51 8.20
C LEU A 119 -4.05 10.78 7.47
N ASP A 120 -3.10 11.69 7.22
CA ASP A 120 -3.33 12.86 6.36
C ASP A 120 -3.37 12.47 4.88
N PRO A 121 -4.53 12.58 4.19
CA PRO A 121 -4.65 12.10 2.81
C PRO A 121 -3.82 12.89 1.81
N ALA A 122 -3.53 14.17 2.07
CA ALA A 122 -2.69 14.97 1.17
C ALA A 122 -1.22 14.54 1.26
N ALA A 123 -0.75 14.28 2.49
CA ALA A 123 0.58 13.73 2.69
C ALA A 123 0.69 12.32 2.09
N TRP A 124 -0.36 11.50 2.23
CA TRP A 124 -0.41 10.18 1.62
C TRP A 124 -0.35 10.22 0.10
N CYS A 125 -1.15 11.07 -0.54
CA CYS A 125 -1.13 11.23 -2.00
C CYS A 125 0.26 11.60 -2.51
N HIS A 126 1.03 12.41 -1.77
CA HIS A 126 2.38 12.71 -2.18
C HIS A 126 3.31 11.50 -2.02
N GLU A 127 3.35 10.88 -0.85
CA GLU A 127 4.23 9.73 -0.62
C GLU A 127 3.89 8.57 -1.55
N HIS A 128 2.63 8.17 -1.59
CA HIS A 128 2.21 6.98 -2.32
C HIS A 128 2.06 7.25 -3.82
N ASN A 129 1.33 8.29 -4.24
CA ASN A 129 1.07 8.49 -5.68
C ASN A 129 2.25 9.11 -6.42
N GLN A 130 3.03 9.99 -5.78
CA GLN A 130 4.15 10.69 -6.46
C GLN A 130 5.49 10.00 -6.28
N LEU A 131 5.69 9.23 -5.19
CA LEU A 131 6.94 8.51 -4.96
C LEU A 131 6.76 7.02 -5.21
N HIS A 132 5.95 6.32 -4.42
CA HIS A 132 5.82 4.86 -4.55
C HIS A 132 5.41 4.42 -5.97
N HIS A 133 4.28 4.92 -6.50
CA HIS A 133 3.84 4.56 -7.88
C HIS A 133 4.82 5.00 -8.98
N ALA A 134 5.59 6.06 -8.75
CA ALA A 134 6.59 6.53 -9.72
C ALA A 134 7.87 5.67 -9.69
N TYR A 135 8.21 5.11 -8.53
CA TYR A 135 9.50 4.48 -8.24
C TYR A 135 9.38 3.05 -7.72
N THR A 136 8.26 2.35 -7.87
CA THR A 136 8.01 1.03 -7.26
C THR A 136 9.23 0.10 -7.27
N ASN A 137 9.71 -0.29 -6.09
CA ASN A 137 10.92 -1.11 -5.84
C ASN A 137 12.26 -0.50 -6.32
N ASP A 138 12.34 0.80 -6.56
CA ASP A 138 13.57 1.58 -6.74
C ASP A 138 14.06 2.09 -5.36
N PRO A 139 15.36 2.37 -5.15
CA PRO A 139 15.85 3.03 -3.93
C PRO A 139 15.11 4.32 -3.54
N ALA A 140 14.51 5.04 -4.50
CA ALA A 140 13.70 6.23 -4.26
C ALA A 140 12.28 5.93 -3.73
N ASP A 141 11.83 4.67 -3.75
CA ASP A 141 10.53 4.25 -3.25
C ASP A 141 10.51 4.20 -1.71
N PRO A 142 9.61 4.96 -1.06
CA PRO A 142 9.51 4.96 0.39
C PRO A 142 9.02 3.64 1.00
N ASP A 143 8.43 2.77 0.19
CA ASP A 143 7.72 1.56 0.62
C ASP A 143 8.50 0.26 0.32
N VAL A 144 9.84 0.32 0.25
CA VAL A 144 10.68 -0.89 0.07
C VAL A 144 10.99 -1.57 1.41
N PRO A 145 10.35 -2.71 1.76
CA PRO A 145 10.44 -3.26 3.11
C PRO A 145 11.86 -3.76 3.44
N GLN A 146 12.60 -4.25 2.45
CA GLN A 146 14.00 -4.64 2.63
C GLN A 146 14.87 -3.49 3.13
N LEU A 147 14.76 -2.30 2.52
CA LEU A 147 15.58 -1.14 2.88
C LEU A 147 15.17 -0.59 4.25
N GLN A 148 13.86 -0.54 4.49
CA GLN A 148 13.28 -0.01 5.72
C GLN A 148 13.52 -0.90 6.94
N ALA A 149 13.75 -2.21 6.72
CA ALA A 149 14.02 -3.18 7.77
C ALA A 149 15.50 -3.36 8.11
N ARG A 150 16.47 -2.66 7.49
CA ARG A 150 17.92 -2.81 7.76
C ARG A 150 18.26 -2.87 9.25
N TRP A 151 17.68 -1.97 10.04
CA TRP A 151 17.88 -1.90 11.49
C TRP A 151 17.49 -3.19 12.26
N LEU A 152 16.54 -3.97 11.73
CA LEU A 152 16.11 -5.26 12.27
C LEU A 152 16.72 -6.44 11.50
N ARG A 153 17.00 -6.25 10.22
CA ARG A 153 17.53 -7.25 9.30
C ARG A 153 19.00 -7.58 9.60
N ASP A 154 19.78 -6.56 9.89
CA ASP A 154 21.25 -6.65 9.97
C ASP A 154 21.74 -6.73 11.43
N THR A 155 20.80 -6.89 12.37
CA THR A 155 21.11 -7.02 13.80
C THR A 155 21.59 -8.42 14.15
N SER A 156 22.45 -8.54 15.17
CA SER A 156 22.90 -9.83 15.72
C SER A 156 21.91 -10.48 16.69
N LYS A 157 20.73 -9.88 16.90
CA LYS A 157 19.72 -10.39 17.83
C LYS A 157 19.15 -11.76 17.38
N PRO A 158 18.72 -12.62 18.32
CA PRO A 158 18.14 -13.91 18.00
C PRO A 158 16.90 -13.79 17.08
N LEU A 159 16.71 -14.78 16.20
CA LEU A 159 15.62 -14.79 15.23
C LEU A 159 14.22 -14.67 15.88
N MET A 160 14.01 -15.29 17.05
CA MET A 160 12.74 -15.19 17.79
C MET A 160 12.43 -13.75 18.21
N LEU A 161 13.43 -12.97 18.62
CA LEU A 161 13.22 -11.56 18.96
C LEU A 161 12.84 -10.76 17.71
N ARG A 162 13.43 -11.11 16.55
CA ARG A 162 13.14 -10.44 15.29
C ARG A 162 11.71 -10.73 14.84
N TYR A 163 11.22 -11.96 14.98
CA TYR A 163 9.81 -12.29 14.76
C TYR A 163 8.87 -11.55 15.70
N LEU A 164 9.22 -11.46 16.99
CA LEU A 164 8.44 -10.67 17.95
C LEU A 164 8.35 -9.20 17.52
N VAL A 165 9.46 -8.60 17.09
CA VAL A 165 9.48 -7.22 16.59
C VAL A 165 8.61 -7.08 15.34
N VAL A 166 8.67 -8.01 14.39
CA VAL A 166 7.80 -7.98 13.19
C VAL A 166 6.32 -8.08 13.58
N LEU A 167 5.97 -8.94 14.55
CA LEU A 167 4.59 -9.04 15.05
C LEU A 167 4.13 -7.72 15.70
N LEU A 168 4.97 -7.12 16.54
CA LEU A 168 4.68 -5.84 17.19
C LEU A 168 4.52 -4.72 16.16
N VAL A 169 5.37 -4.70 15.13
CA VAL A 169 5.21 -3.78 13.99
C VAL A 169 3.88 -4.06 13.30
N ALA A 170 3.55 -5.29 12.93
CA ALA A 170 2.30 -5.62 12.23
C ALA A 170 1.04 -5.12 12.96
N VAL A 171 0.96 -5.30 14.27
CA VAL A 171 -0.21 -4.87 15.07
C VAL A 171 -0.25 -3.36 15.38
N SER A 172 0.79 -2.61 15.03
CA SER A 172 0.91 -1.17 15.36
C SER A 172 1.40 -0.28 14.21
N TRP A 173 1.66 -0.85 13.02
CA TRP A 173 2.39 -0.18 11.95
C TRP A 173 1.70 1.09 11.43
N ARG A 174 0.36 1.15 11.48
CA ARG A 174 -0.42 2.35 11.14
C ARG A 174 0.09 3.56 11.95
N TRP A 175 0.36 3.37 13.24
CA TRP A 175 0.88 4.39 14.14
C TRP A 175 2.38 4.54 14.10
N LEU A 176 3.09 3.40 14.14
CA LEU A 176 4.53 3.39 14.39
C LEU A 176 5.37 3.66 13.14
N TYR A 177 4.81 3.35 11.98
CA TYR A 177 5.53 3.40 10.71
C TYR A 177 4.80 4.30 9.73
N TYR A 178 3.56 3.98 9.37
CA TYR A 178 2.91 4.55 8.20
C TYR A 178 2.57 6.04 8.39
N ALA A 179 1.85 6.41 9.46
CA ALA A 179 1.49 7.82 9.68
C ALA A 179 2.73 8.73 9.81
N PRO A 180 3.78 8.37 10.57
CA PRO A 180 5.02 9.13 10.62
C PRO A 180 5.75 9.19 9.27
N ASN A 181 5.83 8.09 8.51
CA ASN A 181 6.53 8.07 7.23
C ASN A 181 5.84 9.00 6.22
N THR A 182 4.52 8.96 6.17
CA THR A 182 3.71 9.89 5.36
C THR A 182 3.84 11.33 5.83
N ALA A 183 3.84 11.55 7.14
CA ALA A 183 4.01 12.87 7.75
C ALA A 183 5.44 13.43 7.67
N SER A 184 6.41 12.66 7.19
CA SER A 184 7.80 13.14 6.96
C SER A 184 7.85 14.37 6.05
N LEU A 185 6.85 14.54 5.19
CA LEU A 185 6.65 15.74 4.36
C LEU A 185 6.48 17.03 5.17
N PHE A 186 5.96 16.95 6.39
CA PHE A 186 5.85 18.11 7.27
C PHE A 186 7.22 18.59 7.76
N ALA A 187 8.18 17.68 7.89
CA ALA A 187 9.56 18.00 8.24
C ALA A 187 10.37 18.46 7.02
N ASN A 188 10.09 17.90 5.83
CA ASN A 188 10.75 18.29 4.59
C ASN A 188 9.74 18.47 3.44
N PRO A 189 9.13 19.66 3.29
CA PRO A 189 8.16 19.93 2.23
C PRO A 189 8.76 19.89 0.83
N GLN A 190 10.09 20.02 0.73
CA GLN A 190 10.84 19.95 -0.53
C GLN A 190 11.25 18.52 -0.88
N ARG A 191 10.50 17.50 -0.43
CA ARG A 191 10.67 16.09 -0.78
C ARG A 191 10.48 15.91 -2.30
N LYS A 192 11.49 16.34 -3.07
CA LYS A 192 11.68 16.07 -4.48
C LYS A 192 12.47 14.77 -4.57
N MET A 193 12.08 13.92 -5.53
CA MET A 193 12.85 12.80 -6.10
C MET A 193 14.29 12.76 -5.57
N ARG A 194 14.53 11.95 -4.53
CA ARG A 194 15.89 11.69 -4.05
C ARG A 194 16.33 10.40 -4.71
N THR A 195 17.43 10.45 -5.46
CA THR A 195 17.95 9.35 -6.28
C THR A 195 18.82 8.38 -5.51
N ASP A 196 18.99 8.60 -4.20
CA ASP A 196 20.06 8.00 -3.41
C ASP A 196 19.44 7.13 -2.32
N ALA A 197 19.99 5.92 -2.12
CA ALA A 197 19.50 4.86 -1.23
C ALA A 197 19.61 5.16 0.29
N GLU A 198 19.81 6.42 0.66
CA GLU A 198 19.86 6.90 2.03
C GLU A 198 18.47 6.82 2.70
N PRO A 199 18.39 6.61 4.03
CA PRO A 199 17.12 6.57 4.73
C PRO A 199 16.24 7.79 4.39
N LEU A 200 14.95 7.54 4.16
CA LEU A 200 13.94 8.55 3.81
C LEU A 200 13.91 9.75 4.76
N LEU A 201 14.31 9.52 6.00
CA LEU A 201 14.62 10.51 7.01
C LEU A 201 15.84 10.01 7.79
N ASP A 202 16.80 10.89 8.05
CA ASP A 202 17.83 10.60 9.05
C ASP A 202 17.19 10.39 10.43
N ARG A 203 17.95 9.78 11.34
CA ARG A 203 17.46 9.44 12.68
C ARG A 203 16.96 10.66 13.45
N ALA A 204 17.64 11.81 13.35
CA ALA A 204 17.27 13.04 14.05
C ALA A 204 15.92 13.60 13.56
N SER A 205 15.67 13.56 12.25
CA SER A 205 14.41 13.96 11.64
C SER A 205 13.27 13.02 11.98
N ARG A 206 13.55 11.72 12.13
CA ARG A 206 12.57 10.74 12.66
C ARG A 206 12.22 11.05 14.11
N GLU A 207 13.21 11.32 14.96
CA GLU A 207 12.99 11.68 16.38
C GLU A 207 12.14 12.95 16.52
N GLN A 208 12.31 13.95 15.64
CA GLN A 208 11.48 15.15 15.62
C GLN A 208 10.00 14.86 15.34
N LEU A 209 9.65 13.88 14.49
CA LEU A 209 8.25 13.53 14.22
C LEU A 209 7.52 13.03 15.48
N TRP A 210 8.25 12.39 16.40
CA TRP A 210 7.69 11.89 17.65
C TRP A 210 7.51 12.97 18.70
N ASP A 211 8.31 14.05 18.66
CA ASP A 211 8.21 15.16 19.61
C ASP A 211 7.09 16.14 19.22
N PRO A 212 5.97 16.23 19.96
CA PRO A 212 4.89 17.16 19.67
C PRO A 212 5.30 18.64 19.77
N ARG A 213 6.46 18.94 20.38
CA ARG A 213 6.99 20.30 20.47
C ARG A 213 7.65 20.75 19.17
N SER A 214 8.22 19.82 18.42
CA SER A 214 8.83 20.09 17.11
C SER A 214 7.74 20.55 16.10
N PRO A 215 8.07 21.39 15.11
CA PRO A 215 7.09 21.80 14.10
C PRO A 215 6.47 20.62 13.33
N ALA A 216 7.28 19.61 12.98
CA ALA A 216 6.84 18.45 12.22
C ALA A 216 5.99 17.49 13.07
N GLY A 217 6.44 17.20 14.30
CA GLY A 217 5.68 16.38 15.24
C GLY A 217 4.36 17.04 15.61
N ARG A 218 4.34 18.35 15.88
CA ARG A 218 3.10 19.10 16.12
C ARG A 218 2.08 18.94 14.98
N GLN A 219 2.53 18.95 13.73
CA GLN A 219 1.65 18.72 12.58
C GLN A 219 1.12 17.27 12.56
N LEU A 220 1.95 16.26 12.80
CA LEU A 220 1.51 14.87 12.92
C LEU A 220 0.46 14.71 14.04
N TRP A 221 0.72 15.25 15.23
CA TRP A 221 -0.22 15.19 16.34
C TRP A 221 -1.54 15.90 16.05
N LEU A 222 -1.51 17.14 15.54
CA LEU A 222 -2.72 17.94 15.30
C LEU A 222 -3.52 17.52 14.06
N ARG A 223 -2.85 17.00 13.03
CA ARG A 223 -3.49 16.66 11.75
C ARG A 223 -3.80 15.18 11.60
N SER A 224 -3.33 14.33 12.50
CA SER A 224 -3.46 12.89 12.37
C SER A 224 -3.89 12.25 13.67
N TRP A 225 -3.04 12.27 14.70
CA TRP A 225 -3.27 11.47 15.90
C TRP A 225 -4.34 12.03 16.85
N LEU A 226 -4.24 13.28 17.31
CA LEU A 226 -5.17 13.82 18.31
C LEU A 226 -6.63 13.78 17.85
N PRO A 227 -6.98 14.23 16.62
CA PRO A 227 -8.37 14.22 16.23
C PRO A 227 -8.90 12.81 15.99
N TYR A 228 -8.06 11.89 15.48
CA TYR A 228 -8.44 10.49 15.37
C TYR A 228 -8.62 9.82 16.73
N LEU A 229 -7.73 10.08 17.70
CA LEU A 229 -7.84 9.56 19.06
C LEU A 229 -9.11 10.12 19.75
N GLY A 230 -9.34 11.42 19.61
CA GLY A 230 -10.53 12.09 20.14
C GLY A 230 -11.83 11.59 19.51
N PHE A 231 -11.83 11.31 18.21
CA PHE A 231 -13.00 10.73 17.54
C PHE A 231 -13.21 9.26 17.93
N THR A 232 -12.19 8.43 17.74
CA THR A 232 -12.28 6.97 17.86
C THR A 232 -12.39 6.53 19.31
N TYR A 233 -11.56 7.05 20.22
CA TYR A 233 -11.52 6.62 21.63
C TYR A 233 -12.21 7.61 22.58
N GLY A 234 -12.52 8.82 22.11
CA GLY A 234 -13.37 9.77 22.84
C GLY A 234 -14.83 9.67 22.40
N LEU A 235 -15.17 10.24 21.24
CA LEU A 235 -16.55 10.41 20.80
C LEU A 235 -17.30 9.09 20.57
N MET A 236 -16.70 8.11 19.89
CA MET A 236 -17.41 6.87 19.57
C MET A 236 -17.87 6.07 20.80
N PRO A 237 -17.02 5.74 21.80
CA PRO A 237 -17.47 5.01 22.98
C PRO A 237 -18.41 5.85 23.86
N LEU A 238 -18.35 7.19 23.82
CA LEU A 238 -19.32 8.03 24.52
C LEU A 238 -20.76 7.84 24.03
N LEU A 239 -20.97 7.36 22.79
CA LEU A 239 -22.31 7.09 22.26
C LEU A 239 -23.03 5.96 23.01
N VAL A 240 -22.31 5.06 23.67
CA VAL A 240 -22.90 3.98 24.47
C VAL A 240 -22.92 4.27 25.98
N LEU A 241 -22.38 5.42 26.40
CA LEU A 241 -22.38 5.85 27.81
C LEU A 241 -23.78 5.92 28.45
N PRO A 242 -24.86 6.30 27.75
CA PRO A 242 -26.21 6.26 28.34
C PRO A 242 -26.65 4.87 28.84
N TRP A 243 -25.99 3.80 28.40
CA TRP A 243 -26.20 2.43 28.87
C TRP A 243 -25.27 2.00 30.01
N GLY A 244 -24.45 2.91 30.54
CA GLY A 244 -23.61 2.70 31.71
C GLY A 244 -22.10 2.77 31.43
N LEU A 245 -21.33 2.93 32.51
CA LEU A 245 -19.86 2.96 32.45
C LEU A 245 -19.25 1.65 31.94
N ASP A 246 -19.90 0.52 32.22
CA ASP A 246 -19.47 -0.79 31.73
C ASP A 246 -19.59 -0.89 30.20
N ALA A 247 -20.70 -0.42 29.61
CA ALA A 247 -20.89 -0.38 28.16
C ALA A 247 -19.84 0.51 27.48
N TRP A 248 -19.55 1.68 28.07
CA TRP A 248 -18.48 2.57 27.61
C TRP A 248 -17.11 1.89 27.66
N ALA A 249 -16.75 1.24 28.78
CA ALA A 249 -15.47 0.58 28.94
C ALA A 249 -15.31 -0.61 27.96
N VAL A 250 -16.36 -1.40 27.77
CA VAL A 250 -16.38 -2.51 26.80
C VAL A 250 -16.20 -2.00 25.37
N ALA A 251 -16.90 -0.94 24.97
CA ALA A 251 -16.74 -0.34 23.65
C ALA A 251 -15.30 0.16 23.44
N LEU A 252 -14.69 0.77 24.46
CA LEU A 252 -13.29 1.22 24.40
C LEU A 252 -12.33 0.03 24.18
N VAL A 253 -12.52 -1.07 24.90
CA VAL A 253 -11.72 -2.30 24.72
C VAL A 253 -11.92 -2.87 23.31
N HIS A 254 -13.15 -2.95 22.81
CA HIS A 254 -13.43 -3.43 21.45
C HIS A 254 -12.73 -2.57 20.39
N LEU A 255 -12.72 -1.24 20.55
CA LEU A 255 -12.02 -0.33 19.63
C LEU A 255 -10.50 -0.53 19.67
N MET A 256 -9.91 -0.76 20.85
CA MET A 256 -8.47 -1.06 20.98
C MET A 256 -8.09 -2.40 20.31
N VAL A 257 -8.91 -3.44 20.49
CA VAL A 257 -8.72 -4.74 19.81
C VAL A 257 -8.90 -4.57 18.30
N ALA A 258 -9.91 -3.83 17.86
CA ALA A 258 -10.15 -3.54 16.46
C ALA A 258 -8.97 -2.82 15.79
N GLU A 259 -8.30 -1.94 16.53
CA GLU A 259 -7.13 -1.23 16.03
C GLU A 259 -5.95 -2.17 15.74
N ALA A 260 -5.69 -3.11 16.64
CA ALA A 260 -4.67 -4.15 16.45
C ALA A 260 -5.02 -5.08 15.27
N LEU A 261 -6.29 -5.49 15.16
CA LEU A 261 -6.78 -6.33 14.06
C LEU A 261 -6.67 -5.62 12.70
N CYS A 262 -7.12 -4.37 12.62
CA CYS A 262 -7.03 -3.54 11.42
C CYS A 262 -5.57 -3.29 11.02
N SER A 263 -4.70 -3.00 11.98
CA SER A 263 -3.26 -2.86 11.73
C SER A 263 -2.65 -4.15 11.18
N ALA A 264 -2.89 -5.30 11.82
CA ALA A 264 -2.36 -6.57 11.36
C ALA A 264 -2.88 -6.95 9.96
N HIS A 265 -4.17 -6.74 9.72
CA HIS A 265 -4.81 -7.00 8.44
C HIS A 265 -4.22 -6.14 7.32
N THR A 266 -4.17 -4.82 7.51
CA THR A 266 -3.64 -3.88 6.52
C THR A 266 -2.14 -4.12 6.27
N PHE A 267 -1.36 -4.47 7.31
CA PHE A 267 0.05 -4.85 7.15
C PHE A 267 0.20 -6.11 6.29
N ALA A 268 -0.61 -7.13 6.56
CA ALA A 268 -0.59 -8.39 5.81
C ALA A 268 -1.02 -8.22 4.36
N VAL A 269 -1.93 -7.29 4.05
CA VAL A 269 -2.41 -7.08 2.67
C VAL A 269 -1.51 -6.14 1.88
N ILE A 270 -1.08 -5.02 2.44
CA ILE A 270 -0.41 -3.95 1.66
C ILE A 270 1.06 -4.30 1.39
N VAL A 271 1.80 -4.66 2.43
CA VAL A 271 3.27 -4.73 2.37
C VAL A 271 3.80 -5.93 1.57
N PRO A 272 3.23 -7.16 1.68
CA PRO A 272 3.80 -8.33 1.03
C PRO A 272 3.72 -8.35 -0.50
N ASN A 273 2.89 -7.49 -1.11
CA ASN A 273 2.75 -7.42 -2.56
C ASN A 273 4.00 -6.91 -3.28
N HIS A 274 4.92 -6.24 -2.58
CA HIS A 274 6.16 -5.69 -3.14
C HIS A 274 7.44 -6.36 -2.60
N ALA A 275 7.31 -7.24 -1.61
CA ALA A 275 8.45 -7.81 -0.88
C ALA A 275 8.59 -9.32 -1.04
N GLY A 276 9.68 -9.76 -1.67
CA GLY A 276 10.08 -11.16 -1.73
C GLY A 276 11.30 -11.34 -2.61
N ASP A 277 12.07 -12.40 -2.38
CA ASP A 277 13.24 -12.78 -3.19
C ASP A 277 12.92 -13.05 -4.68
N ASP A 278 11.64 -13.19 -5.00
CA ASP A 278 11.06 -13.32 -6.35
C ASP A 278 10.61 -11.99 -6.98
N LEU A 279 10.62 -10.88 -6.23
CA LEU A 279 10.31 -9.55 -6.74
C LEU A 279 11.57 -8.68 -6.69
N PRO A 280 12.12 -8.30 -7.86
CA PRO A 280 13.36 -7.54 -7.91
C PRO A 280 13.21 -6.12 -7.37
N LEU A 281 14.33 -5.60 -6.89
CA LEU A 281 14.57 -4.17 -6.77
C LEU A 281 15.17 -3.65 -8.08
N PHE A 282 14.91 -2.41 -8.44
CA PHE A 282 15.40 -1.80 -9.68
C PHE A 282 16.39 -0.67 -9.40
N GLU A 283 17.39 -0.53 -10.25
CA GLU A 283 18.29 0.63 -10.25
C GLU A 283 18.02 1.55 -11.47
N GLY A 284 18.18 2.85 -11.24
CA GLY A 284 18.04 3.88 -12.26
C GLY A 284 16.61 4.03 -12.78
N ARG A 285 16.36 5.02 -13.66
CA ARG A 285 15.00 5.26 -14.19
C ARG A 285 14.66 4.32 -15.35
N ALA A 286 13.40 3.91 -15.41
CA ALA A 286 12.85 3.24 -16.58
C ALA A 286 12.99 4.11 -17.83
N ARG A 287 13.48 3.54 -18.94
CA ARG A 287 13.59 4.25 -20.22
C ARG A 287 12.29 4.08 -21.00
N GLY A 288 11.44 5.10 -20.91
CA GLY A 288 10.15 5.13 -21.59
C GLY A 288 9.09 4.22 -20.98
N LYS A 289 7.88 4.32 -21.54
CA LYS A 289 6.65 3.76 -20.95
C LYS A 289 6.65 2.22 -20.87
N GLY A 290 7.18 1.54 -21.89
CA GLY A 290 7.22 0.08 -21.93
C GLY A 290 8.10 -0.55 -20.85
N GLN A 291 9.27 0.05 -20.60
CA GLN A 291 10.12 -0.38 -19.49
C GLN A 291 9.47 -0.06 -18.14
N TRP A 292 8.80 1.10 -18.03
CA TRP A 292 8.08 1.47 -16.81
C TRP A 292 6.98 0.45 -16.49
N TYR A 293 6.11 0.13 -17.45
CA TYR A 293 5.08 -0.90 -17.28
C TYR A 293 5.67 -2.26 -16.90
N ARG A 294 6.76 -2.69 -17.57
CA ARG A 294 7.42 -3.96 -17.24
C ARG A 294 7.92 -3.96 -15.80
N ARG A 295 8.51 -2.86 -15.33
CA ARG A 295 8.95 -2.76 -13.93
C ARG A 295 7.79 -2.86 -12.97
N GLN A 296 6.70 -2.12 -13.18
CA GLN A 296 5.51 -2.16 -12.33
C GLN A 296 4.95 -3.59 -12.16
N ILE A 297 4.93 -4.36 -13.25
CA ILE A 297 4.47 -5.75 -13.25
C ILE A 297 5.44 -6.66 -12.50
N LEU A 298 6.75 -6.50 -12.72
CA LEU A 298 7.76 -7.36 -12.12
C LEU A 298 8.01 -7.06 -10.62
N SER A 299 7.80 -5.82 -10.17
CA SER A 299 7.92 -5.43 -8.75
C SER A 299 6.65 -5.67 -7.92
N SER A 300 5.58 -6.16 -8.55
CA SER A 300 4.28 -6.36 -7.91
C SER A 300 3.84 -7.81 -8.00
N CYS A 301 3.13 -8.27 -6.98
CA CYS A 301 2.48 -9.58 -6.96
C CYS A 301 1.00 -9.41 -6.73
N ASN A 302 0.18 -10.20 -7.42
CA ASN A 302 -1.24 -10.31 -7.10
C ASN A 302 -1.49 -11.38 -6.03
N TYR A 303 -2.62 -11.26 -5.32
CA TYR A 303 -3.12 -12.34 -4.48
C TYR A 303 -4.13 -13.22 -5.23
N THR A 304 -4.80 -14.14 -4.55
CA THR A 304 -6.01 -14.77 -5.11
C THR A 304 -7.00 -13.69 -5.51
N THR A 305 -7.37 -13.66 -6.79
CA THR A 305 -8.28 -12.67 -7.38
C THR A 305 -9.69 -13.24 -7.55
N GLY A 306 -10.68 -12.37 -7.47
CA GLY A 306 -12.08 -12.69 -7.70
C GLY A 306 -12.85 -13.04 -6.44
N GLY A 307 -14.17 -12.90 -6.54
CA GLY A 307 -15.11 -13.07 -5.44
C GLY A 307 -15.26 -11.78 -4.63
N ALA A 308 -16.48 -11.25 -4.58
CA ALA A 308 -16.74 -9.93 -3.99
C ALA A 308 -16.22 -9.77 -2.55
N ILE A 309 -16.35 -10.81 -1.72
CA ILE A 309 -15.86 -10.80 -0.33
C ILE A 309 -14.33 -10.84 -0.29
N ASN A 310 -13.70 -11.69 -1.11
CA ASN A 310 -12.24 -11.79 -1.17
C ASN A 310 -11.60 -10.49 -1.65
N ASP A 311 -12.12 -9.91 -2.72
CA ASP A 311 -11.61 -8.65 -3.28
C ASP A 311 -11.82 -7.50 -2.30
N TRP A 312 -12.98 -7.45 -1.63
CA TRP A 312 -13.27 -6.45 -0.60
C TRP A 312 -12.33 -6.56 0.61
N LEU A 313 -12.12 -7.77 1.14
CA LEU A 313 -11.21 -7.96 2.29
C LEU A 313 -9.76 -7.60 1.94
N HIS A 314 -9.31 -7.85 0.71
CA HIS A 314 -8.00 -7.38 0.25
C HIS A 314 -7.99 -5.90 -0.17
N GLY A 315 -9.10 -5.18 -0.04
CA GLY A 315 -9.21 -3.78 -0.46
C GLY A 315 -9.01 -3.56 -1.96
N TYR A 316 -9.22 -4.60 -2.77
CA TYR A 316 -8.86 -4.68 -4.18
C TYR A 316 -7.33 -4.62 -4.46
N LEU A 317 -6.50 -4.65 -3.42
CA LEU A 317 -5.04 -4.75 -3.52
C LEU A 317 -4.56 -6.19 -3.80
N ASN A 318 -5.48 -7.15 -3.91
CA ASN A 318 -5.19 -8.43 -4.54
C ASN A 318 -4.93 -8.31 -6.05
N TYR A 319 -5.21 -7.13 -6.64
CA TYR A 319 -4.90 -6.72 -8.01
C TYR A 319 -3.75 -5.71 -8.06
N GLN A 320 -2.68 -5.93 -7.29
CA GLN A 320 -1.57 -4.98 -7.15
C GLN A 320 -0.90 -4.64 -8.48
N ILE A 321 -0.75 -5.61 -9.39
CA ILE A 321 -0.15 -5.39 -10.70
C ILE A 321 -0.97 -4.35 -11.47
N GLU A 322 -2.29 -4.54 -11.56
CA GLU A 322 -3.18 -3.62 -12.26
C GLU A 322 -3.25 -2.26 -11.56
N HIS A 323 -3.22 -2.27 -10.22
CA HIS A 323 -3.16 -1.06 -9.40
C HIS A 323 -1.92 -0.21 -9.72
N HIS A 324 -0.75 -0.82 -9.87
CA HIS A 324 0.48 -0.12 -10.19
C HIS A 324 0.57 0.34 -11.65
N LEU A 325 -0.09 -0.37 -12.57
CA LEU A 325 -0.21 0.08 -13.96
C LEU A 325 -1.12 1.31 -14.06
N TRP A 326 -2.27 1.26 -13.38
CA TRP A 326 -3.34 2.25 -13.49
C TRP A 326 -4.06 2.49 -12.16
N PRO A 327 -3.46 3.25 -11.23
CA PRO A 327 -3.98 3.39 -9.87
C PRO A 327 -5.34 4.10 -9.82
N ASP A 328 -5.68 4.87 -10.84
CA ASP A 328 -6.95 5.59 -10.96
C ASP A 328 -8.11 4.71 -11.47
N LEU A 329 -7.93 3.41 -11.67
CA LEU A 329 -9.06 2.53 -12.00
C LEU A 329 -9.96 2.32 -10.77
N THR A 330 -11.26 2.09 -11.02
CA THR A 330 -12.18 1.70 -9.95
C THR A 330 -11.91 0.26 -9.49
N PRO A 331 -12.34 -0.11 -8.26
CA PRO A 331 -12.30 -1.48 -7.78
C PRO A 331 -12.79 -2.53 -8.79
N ARG A 332 -13.88 -2.23 -9.50
CA ARG A 332 -14.49 -3.15 -10.47
C ARG A 332 -13.72 -3.23 -11.77
N GLN A 333 -13.05 -2.15 -12.18
CA GLN A 333 -12.19 -2.14 -13.34
C GLN A 333 -10.92 -2.99 -13.11
N TYR A 334 -10.39 -3.08 -11.89
CA TYR A 334 -9.27 -3.99 -11.60
C TYR A 334 -9.62 -5.46 -11.88
N VAL A 335 -10.84 -5.88 -11.51
CA VAL A 335 -11.36 -7.24 -11.80
C VAL A 335 -11.37 -7.52 -13.31
N GLN A 336 -11.70 -6.51 -14.12
CA GLN A 336 -11.76 -6.61 -15.58
C GLN A 336 -10.37 -6.54 -16.23
N ALA A 337 -9.47 -5.72 -15.68
CA ALA A 337 -8.13 -5.50 -16.19
C ALA A 337 -7.24 -6.75 -16.03
N ALA A 338 -7.37 -7.45 -14.90
CA ALA A 338 -6.46 -8.54 -14.52
C ALA A 338 -6.31 -9.68 -15.55
N PRO A 339 -7.39 -10.25 -16.12
CA PRO A 339 -7.23 -11.27 -17.16
C PRO A 339 -6.58 -10.72 -18.44
N LEU A 340 -6.84 -9.45 -18.80
CA LEU A 340 -6.28 -8.81 -20.00
C LEU A 340 -4.79 -8.56 -19.84
N VAL A 341 -4.37 -7.98 -18.71
CA VAL A 341 -2.96 -7.72 -18.41
C VAL A 341 -2.17 -9.02 -18.36
N ARG A 342 -2.73 -10.07 -17.75
CA ARG A 342 -2.10 -11.41 -17.73
C ARG A 342 -1.90 -11.97 -19.12
N ALA A 343 -2.88 -11.83 -20.01
CA ALA A 343 -2.78 -12.30 -21.39
C ALA A 343 -1.65 -11.57 -22.15
N VAL A 344 -1.56 -10.24 -22.03
CA VAL A 344 -0.46 -9.45 -22.62
C VAL A 344 0.89 -9.84 -22.01
N CYS A 345 0.99 -10.02 -20.70
CA CYS A 345 2.22 -10.50 -20.07
C CYS A 345 2.69 -11.84 -20.65
N ALA A 346 1.77 -12.79 -20.85
CA ALA A 346 2.06 -14.09 -21.45
C ALA A 346 2.56 -13.97 -22.90
N GLN A 347 1.94 -13.11 -23.71
CA GLN A 347 2.34 -12.85 -25.09
C GLN A 347 3.76 -12.27 -25.19
N HIS A 348 4.13 -11.39 -24.27
CA HIS A 348 5.43 -10.71 -24.25
C HIS A 348 6.50 -11.41 -23.39
N GLY A 349 6.16 -12.54 -22.78
CA GLY A 349 7.08 -13.28 -21.91
C GLY A 349 7.46 -12.53 -20.63
N VAL A 350 6.61 -11.62 -20.15
CA VAL A 350 6.76 -10.92 -18.88
C VAL A 350 6.13 -11.75 -17.76
N ALA A 351 6.85 -11.95 -16.66
CA ALA A 351 6.34 -12.73 -15.54
C ALA A 351 5.20 -11.97 -14.83
N TYR A 352 4.01 -12.57 -14.82
CA TYR A 352 2.87 -12.11 -14.05
C TYR A 352 2.74 -12.97 -12.80
N VAL A 353 3.11 -12.44 -11.64
CA VAL A 353 3.21 -13.21 -10.39
C VAL A 353 1.92 -13.11 -9.59
N GLN A 354 1.37 -14.26 -9.20
CA GLN A 354 0.20 -14.35 -8.33
C GLN A 354 0.36 -15.47 -7.30
N HIS A 355 0.25 -15.15 -6.01
CA HIS A 355 0.40 -16.12 -4.92
C HIS A 355 -0.69 -15.94 -3.85
N SER A 356 -0.87 -16.92 -2.95
CA SER A 356 -1.73 -16.71 -1.77
C SER A 356 -1.17 -15.63 -0.84
N LEU A 357 -2.04 -14.89 -0.15
CA LEU A 357 -1.68 -13.90 0.88
C LEU A 357 -0.62 -14.44 1.86
N TRP A 358 -0.87 -15.62 2.45
CA TRP A 358 0.01 -16.20 3.48
C TRP A 358 1.41 -16.55 2.96
N ARG A 359 1.52 -16.99 1.70
CA ARG A 359 2.82 -17.18 1.06
C ARG A 359 3.59 -15.86 0.93
N ARG A 360 2.90 -14.77 0.58
CA ARG A 360 3.51 -13.44 0.48
C ARG A 360 3.89 -12.91 1.85
N VAL A 361 3.04 -13.06 2.87
CA VAL A 361 3.38 -12.74 4.27
C VAL A 361 4.63 -13.49 4.72
N GLY A 362 4.76 -14.79 4.42
CA GLY A 362 5.96 -15.56 4.72
C GLY A 362 7.23 -15.01 4.04
N LYS A 363 7.13 -14.62 2.76
CA LYS A 363 8.23 -13.98 2.03
C LYS A 363 8.61 -12.62 2.61
N LEU A 364 7.63 -11.79 2.96
CA LEU A 364 7.86 -10.52 3.65
C LEU A 364 8.61 -10.76 4.97
N ILE A 365 8.12 -11.68 5.80
CA ILE A 365 8.77 -12.01 7.08
C ILE A 365 10.22 -12.46 6.85
N ALA A 366 10.47 -13.31 5.85
CA ALA A 366 11.83 -13.73 5.51
C ALA A 366 12.72 -12.55 5.11
N VAL A 367 12.20 -11.58 4.35
CA VAL A 367 12.92 -10.33 4.00
C VAL A 367 13.18 -9.48 5.24
N LEU A 368 12.16 -9.21 6.07
CA LEU A 368 12.28 -8.38 7.28
C LEU A 368 13.24 -8.99 8.32
N THR A 369 13.33 -10.33 8.35
CA THR A 369 14.20 -11.09 9.25
C THR A 369 15.49 -11.58 8.58
N GLY A 370 15.85 -11.05 7.40
CA GLY A 370 17.13 -11.33 6.74
C GLY A 370 17.36 -12.80 6.34
N ALA A 371 16.31 -13.63 6.35
CA ALA A 371 16.36 -14.98 5.82
C ALA A 371 16.27 -15.01 4.29
N ALA A 372 15.80 -13.93 3.67
CA ALA A 372 15.75 -13.76 2.22
C ALA A 372 16.10 -12.32 1.84
N THR A 373 16.58 -12.13 0.61
CA THR A 373 16.96 -10.83 0.04
C THR A 373 16.32 -10.69 -1.35
N GLN A 374 15.62 -9.59 -1.57
CA GLN A 374 15.18 -9.13 -2.88
C GLN A 374 16.39 -8.84 -3.75
N ARG A 375 16.44 -9.48 -4.92
CA ARG A 375 17.55 -9.31 -5.86
C ARG A 375 17.47 -7.95 -6.52
N VAL A 376 18.61 -7.30 -6.71
CA VAL A 376 18.69 -6.08 -7.52
C VAL A 376 18.78 -6.50 -8.98
N ASP A 377 17.76 -6.16 -9.77
CA ASP A 377 17.79 -6.34 -11.22
C ASP A 377 18.58 -5.19 -11.86
N CYS A 378 19.86 -5.47 -12.09
CA CYS A 378 20.79 -4.61 -12.79
C CYS A 378 20.50 -4.51 -14.30
N ALA A 379 19.48 -5.17 -14.88
CA ALA A 379 19.22 -5.17 -16.33
C ALA A 379 18.75 -3.80 -16.90
N ALA A 380 18.85 -2.74 -16.12
CA ALA A 380 18.79 -1.34 -16.57
C ALA A 380 20.18 -0.66 -16.65
N LEU A 381 21.27 -1.36 -16.34
CA LEU A 381 22.60 -0.95 -16.72
C LEU A 381 22.67 -0.92 -18.25
N PRO A 382 23.31 0.11 -18.84
CA PRO A 382 23.42 0.19 -20.27
C PRO A 382 24.06 -1.09 -20.80
N ILE A 383 23.56 -1.60 -21.92
CA ILE A 383 24.34 -2.47 -22.81
C ILE A 383 25.51 -1.60 -23.31
N LEU A 384 26.49 -1.37 -22.44
CA LEU A 384 27.81 -0.91 -22.78
C LEU A 384 28.71 -2.11 -22.53
N ALA A 385 28.91 -2.85 -23.63
CA ALA A 385 29.94 -3.84 -23.85
C ALA A 385 30.03 -4.99 -22.83
N ALA A 386 29.97 -6.21 -23.36
CA ALA A 386 30.46 -7.40 -22.68
C ALA A 386 31.84 -7.13 -22.04
N ASN A 387 31.89 -7.12 -20.72
CA ASN A 387 33.09 -7.35 -19.92
C ASN A 387 32.65 -7.83 -18.53
N ASP A 388 33.29 -8.91 -18.06
CA ASP A 388 32.94 -9.70 -16.86
C ASP A 388 32.97 -8.92 -15.53
N ASP A 389 33.43 -7.67 -15.53
CA ASP A 389 33.53 -6.84 -14.32
C ASP A 389 32.18 -6.25 -13.85
N ALA A 390 31.20 -6.08 -14.76
CA ALA A 390 29.88 -5.56 -14.37
C ALA A 390 29.04 -6.57 -13.57
N LEU A 391 29.19 -7.87 -13.87
CA LEU A 391 28.54 -8.95 -13.12
C LEU A 391 29.12 -9.09 -11.70
N ARG A 392 30.43 -8.87 -11.54
CA ARG A 392 31.10 -8.87 -10.23
C ARG A 392 30.65 -7.72 -9.33
N ASN A 393 30.28 -6.57 -9.89
CA ASN A 393 29.78 -5.43 -9.11
C ASN A 393 28.33 -5.61 -8.63
N CYS A 394 27.46 -6.30 -9.38
CA CYS A 394 26.12 -6.66 -8.86
C CYS A 394 26.22 -7.68 -7.70
N ASP A 395 27.18 -8.61 -7.74
CA ASP A 395 27.45 -9.52 -6.62
C ASP A 395 28.04 -8.80 -5.40
N ASN A 396 28.93 -7.81 -5.60
CA ASN A 396 29.49 -7.03 -4.50
C ASN A 396 28.47 -6.06 -3.86
N LEU A 397 27.53 -5.50 -4.63
CA LEU A 397 26.41 -4.70 -4.10
C LEU A 397 25.36 -5.54 -3.39
N SER A 398 25.10 -6.77 -3.85
CA SER A 398 24.26 -7.72 -3.11
C SER A 398 24.83 -8.07 -1.73
N ARG A 399 26.14 -7.89 -1.54
CA ARG A 399 26.87 -8.14 -0.29
C ARG A 399 27.14 -6.86 0.52
N SER A 400 26.94 -5.67 -0.04
CA SER A 400 27.19 -4.38 0.61
C SER A 400 25.92 -3.53 0.88
N ILE A 401 24.73 -4.03 0.56
CA ILE A 401 23.41 -3.39 0.80
C ILE A 401 22.64 -3.99 1.99
#